data_AF-A0A969HBG4-F1
#
_entry.id   AF-A0A969HBG4-F1
#
_cell.length_a   1.000
_cell.length_b   1.000
_cell.length_c   1.000
_cell.angle_alpha   90.00
_cell.angle_beta   90.00
_cell.angle_gamma   90.00
#
_symmetry.space_group_name_H-M   'P 1'
#
loop_
_entity.id
_entity.type
_entity.pdbx_description
1 polymer ?
#
loop_
_entity_poly.entity_id
_entity_poly.type
_entity_poly.pdbx_seq_one_letter_code
_entity_poly.pdbx_strand_id
1 'polypeptide(L)'
;ILIVFGLIILLKFSAFKALWQQGVSRSTQAAVSETQSGSPPPTATPEINPENDQTPPQSSSSNLPSSTLGVHLSPLRPAGLFFLACLVLLATAGLFNIGGLGMLSGFLPDWLSRFGLQGRADAGFNAVFLLTIYEPLLVLAGLAGLAYTLLDKDLLKQTLAGWFVGLIILDAVMIGRPVSSAILPLVPLAFLAALALAELWQGLEREGSWGNEGLLLAAGLAMAVYSYIGLTGWLICNRADFICQYAWLQPIAAVLMFLVIAVFFGVMSQRGVTGRGTALVGVALGLVVAVSISWRLNFGPLMNLAYQPLAGIPASTGLLDLTETLTRQSAERTGGQITAIDTTLAGVGDPALLWQLRDLEKLSQVNSAAEAQPTLAIITPAGVELGIGQPYVGQEFVINAVWSPVGITPQQLLNWLLYRHINNFRPDGNRVILWLSPE
;
A
#
# COMPACT_ATOMS: atom_id res chain seq x y z
N ILE A 1 9.00 -0.44 14.49
CA ILE A 1 8.44 -1.77 14.18
C ILE A 1 8.67 -2.14 12.70
N LEU A 2 8.22 -1.37 11.72
CA LEU A 2 8.44 -1.66 10.28
C LEU A 2 9.91 -1.78 9.86
N ILE A 3 10.82 -0.94 10.39
CA ILE A 3 12.27 -1.05 10.12
C ILE A 3 12.85 -2.35 10.69
N VAL A 4 12.45 -2.73 11.91
CA VAL A 4 12.88 -3.99 12.55
C VAL A 4 12.31 -5.19 11.79
N PHE A 5 11.06 -5.11 11.32
CA PHE A 5 10.44 -6.14 10.50
C PHE A 5 11.13 -6.26 9.13
N GLY A 6 11.48 -5.13 8.50
CA GLY A 6 12.28 -5.10 7.27
C GLY A 6 13.68 -5.70 7.45
N LEU A 7 14.34 -5.43 8.57
CA LEU A 7 15.66 -6.00 8.90
C LEU A 7 15.57 -7.51 9.15
N ILE A 8 14.52 -7.97 9.84
CA ILE A 8 14.26 -9.40 10.07
C ILE A 8 13.96 -10.12 8.75
N ILE A 9 13.17 -9.51 7.87
CA ILE A 9 12.89 -10.07 6.53
C ILE A 9 14.18 -10.15 5.72
N LEU A 10 15.01 -9.09 5.68
CA LEU A 10 16.29 -9.07 4.98
C LEU A 10 17.28 -10.12 5.50
N LEU A 11 17.40 -10.25 6.83
CA LEU A 11 18.25 -11.27 7.45
C LEU A 11 17.77 -12.69 7.14
N LYS A 12 16.45 -12.92 7.15
CA LYS A 12 15.87 -14.22 6.77
C LYS A 12 15.99 -14.50 5.29
N PHE A 13 15.92 -13.48 4.42
CA PHE A 13 16.11 -13.64 2.98
C PHE A 13 17.57 -13.99 2.64
N SER A 14 18.53 -13.36 3.33
CA SER A 14 19.95 -13.72 3.22
C SER A 14 20.21 -15.16 3.66
N ALA A 15 19.63 -15.57 4.79
CA ALA A 15 19.74 -16.94 5.29
C ALA A 15 19.05 -17.95 4.35
N PHE A 16 17.89 -17.61 3.80
CA PHE A 16 17.17 -18.45 2.84
C PHE A 16 17.95 -18.58 1.52
N LYS A 17 18.52 -17.49 1.00
CA LYS A 17 19.38 -17.51 -0.19
C LYS A 17 20.61 -18.39 0.03
N ALA A 18 21.25 -18.31 1.20
CA ALA A 18 22.38 -19.17 1.55
C ALA A 18 21.98 -20.65 1.62
N LEU A 19 20.87 -20.98 2.29
CA LEU A 19 20.36 -22.35 2.39
C LEU A 19 19.95 -22.92 1.04
N TRP A 20 19.31 -22.11 0.19
CA TRP A 20 18.92 -22.49 -1.16
C TRP A 20 20.15 -22.76 -2.03
N GLN A 21 21.15 -21.89 -2.03
CA GLN A 21 22.40 -22.08 -2.77
C GLN A 21 23.14 -23.34 -2.30
N GLN A 22 23.13 -23.61 -1.00
CA GLN A 22 23.73 -24.82 -0.42
C GLN A 22 22.99 -26.11 -0.83
N GLY A 23 21.66 -26.04 -0.98
CA GLY A 23 20.84 -27.13 -1.49
C GLY A 23 21.15 -27.45 -2.96
N VAL A 24 21.24 -26.42 -3.81
CA VAL A 24 21.57 -26.56 -5.24
C VAL A 24 22.99 -27.08 -5.44
N SER A 25 23.97 -26.65 -4.63
CA SER A 25 25.33 -27.18 -4.73
C SER A 25 25.41 -28.67 -4.38
N ARG A 26 24.62 -29.13 -3.39
CA ARG A 26 24.59 -30.54 -2.98
C ARG A 26 23.93 -31.45 -4.01
N SER A 27 22.85 -31.01 -4.66
CA SER A 27 22.22 -31.80 -5.73
C SER A 27 23.14 -31.92 -6.96
N THR A 28 23.88 -30.86 -7.28
CA THR A 28 24.85 -30.87 -8.39
C THR A 28 26.05 -31.77 -8.09
N GLN A 29 26.58 -31.74 -6.86
CA GLN A 29 27.67 -32.63 -6.44
C GLN A 29 27.23 -34.10 -6.40
N ALA A 30 26.02 -34.39 -5.94
CA ALA A 30 25.48 -35.75 -5.96
C ALA A 30 25.35 -36.30 -7.39
N ALA A 31 24.86 -35.49 -8.33
CA ALA A 31 24.76 -35.87 -9.74
C ALA A 31 26.12 -36.10 -10.41
N VAL A 32 27.13 -35.27 -10.10
CA VAL A 32 28.48 -35.40 -10.66
C VAL A 32 29.22 -36.61 -10.08
N SER A 33 29.06 -36.92 -8.80
CA SER A 33 29.63 -38.12 -8.19
C SER A 33 29.06 -39.42 -8.75
N GLU A 34 27.80 -39.41 -9.19
CA GLU A 34 27.17 -40.58 -9.82
C GLU A 34 27.67 -40.80 -11.27
N THR A 35 28.16 -39.76 -11.93
CA THR A 35 28.69 -39.87 -13.31
C THR A 35 30.17 -40.31 -13.34
N GLN A 36 30.93 -40.11 -12.26
CA GLN A 36 32.37 -40.44 -12.21
C GLN A 36 32.71 -41.87 -11.76
N SER A 37 31.71 -42.69 -11.42
CA SER A 37 31.94 -44.12 -11.07
C SER A 37 31.96 -45.07 -12.27
N GLY A 38 31.93 -44.55 -13.51
CA GLY A 38 32.10 -45.33 -14.73
C GLY A 38 33.54 -45.23 -15.25
N SER A 39 34.45 -46.03 -14.70
CA SER A 39 35.79 -46.18 -15.28
C SER A 39 35.68 -46.68 -16.73
N PRO A 40 36.32 -46.02 -17.72
CA PRO A 40 36.38 -46.54 -19.08
C PRO A 40 37.20 -47.84 -19.10
N PRO A 41 36.75 -48.87 -19.83
CA PRO A 41 37.53 -50.10 -19.97
C PRO A 41 38.85 -49.82 -20.71
N PRO A 42 39.94 -50.51 -20.36
CA PRO A 42 41.23 -50.34 -21.01
C PRO A 42 41.15 -50.74 -22.49
N THR A 43 41.66 -49.86 -23.35
CA THR A 43 41.76 -50.02 -24.79
C THR A 43 42.71 -51.19 -25.12
N ALA A 44 42.14 -52.30 -25.59
CA ALA A 44 42.90 -53.42 -26.17
C ALA A 44 43.12 -53.19 -27.67
N THR A 45 44.39 -53.32 -28.08
CA THR A 45 44.89 -53.32 -29.46
C THR A 45 44.30 -54.49 -30.27
N PRO A 46 43.99 -54.34 -31.58
CA PRO A 46 43.39 -55.41 -32.36
C PRO A 46 44.48 -56.32 -32.93
N GLU A 47 44.50 -57.58 -32.48
CA GLU A 47 45.21 -58.68 -33.15
C GLU A 47 44.18 -59.55 -33.87
N ILE A 48 44.36 -59.68 -35.18
CA ILE A 48 43.47 -60.38 -36.11
C ILE A 48 43.62 -61.88 -35.87
N ASN A 49 42.53 -62.57 -35.54
CA ASN A 49 42.47 -64.03 -35.59
C ASN A 49 41.12 -64.46 -36.20
N PRO A 50 41.10 -65.22 -37.31
CA PRO A 50 39.87 -65.71 -37.92
C PRO A 50 39.71 -67.20 -37.63
N GLU A 51 38.92 -67.59 -36.64
CA GLU A 51 38.28 -68.91 -36.66
C GLU A 51 37.19 -69.04 -35.61
N ASN A 52 36.06 -69.62 -36.04
CA ASN A 52 35.03 -70.35 -35.29
C ASN A 52 34.86 -70.08 -33.79
N ASP A 53 33.64 -69.75 -33.35
CA ASP A 53 32.72 -70.82 -32.92
C ASP A 53 31.32 -70.26 -32.60
N GLN A 54 30.33 -71.12 -32.77
CA GLN A 54 28.91 -70.90 -32.50
C GLN A 54 28.63 -70.93 -31.00
N THR A 55 27.79 -70.03 -30.48
CA THR A 55 26.96 -70.29 -29.29
C THR A 55 25.72 -69.37 -29.26
N PRO A 56 24.54 -69.86 -28.82
CA PRO A 56 23.27 -69.12 -28.91
C PRO A 56 22.85 -68.54 -27.51
N PRO A 57 21.65 -67.94 -27.37
CA PRO A 57 21.49 -66.60 -26.80
C PRO A 57 21.32 -66.60 -25.27
N GLN A 58 21.90 -65.61 -24.57
CA GLN A 58 21.52 -65.28 -23.20
C GLN A 58 20.69 -63.99 -23.18
N SER A 59 19.42 -64.19 -22.83
CA SER A 59 18.43 -63.17 -22.50
C SER A 59 18.86 -62.39 -21.26
N SER A 60 19.49 -61.24 -21.47
CA SER A 60 19.74 -60.25 -20.42
C SER A 60 18.43 -59.53 -20.12
N SER A 61 17.81 -59.89 -19.00
CA SER A 61 16.65 -59.22 -18.42
C SER A 61 16.95 -57.75 -18.18
N SER A 62 16.22 -56.89 -18.89
CA SER A 62 16.14 -55.46 -18.65
C SER A 62 15.47 -55.22 -17.30
N ASN A 63 16.28 -55.20 -16.23
CA ASN A 63 15.90 -54.58 -14.97
C ASN A 63 15.82 -53.08 -15.18
N LEU A 64 14.69 -52.63 -15.73
CA LEU A 64 14.26 -51.23 -15.64
C LEU A 64 14.16 -50.92 -14.14
N PRO A 65 14.99 -50.00 -13.60
CA PRO A 65 14.76 -49.52 -12.25
C PRO A 65 13.38 -48.91 -12.27
N SER A 66 12.47 -49.50 -11.50
CA SER A 66 11.21 -48.91 -11.11
C SER A 66 11.56 -47.63 -10.35
N SER A 67 11.75 -46.55 -11.10
CA SER A 67 11.72 -45.18 -10.63
C SER A 67 10.34 -44.97 -10.06
N THR A 68 10.20 -45.42 -8.82
CA THR A 68 9.14 -45.08 -7.90
C THR A 68 9.10 -43.57 -7.93
N LEU A 69 8.10 -43.06 -8.64
CA LEU A 69 7.72 -41.67 -8.68
C LEU A 69 7.21 -41.33 -7.27
N GLY A 70 8.12 -41.33 -6.30
CA GLY A 70 7.91 -40.89 -4.95
C GLY A 70 7.66 -39.41 -5.05
N VAL A 71 6.40 -39.05 -5.25
CA VAL A 71 5.93 -37.67 -5.20
C VAL A 71 6.32 -37.16 -3.82
N HIS A 72 7.44 -36.43 -3.77
CA HIS A 72 8.00 -35.81 -2.59
C HIS A 72 7.05 -34.67 -2.15
N LEU A 73 5.91 -35.03 -1.54
CA LEU A 73 4.96 -34.11 -0.90
C LEU A 73 5.52 -33.51 0.40
N SER A 74 6.82 -33.68 0.69
CA SER A 74 7.46 -33.26 1.93
C SER A 74 7.57 -31.74 2.20
N PRO A 75 7.62 -30.82 1.21
CA PRO A 75 7.79 -29.39 1.54
C PRO A 75 6.50 -28.68 1.97
N LEU A 76 5.32 -29.25 1.70
CA LEU A 76 4.03 -28.60 2.02
C LEU A 76 3.67 -28.66 3.51
N ARG A 77 4.01 -29.75 4.19
CA ARG A 77 3.72 -29.93 5.63
C ARG A 77 4.38 -28.89 6.54
N PRO A 78 5.71 -28.62 6.44
CA PRO A 78 6.33 -27.59 7.28
C PRO A 78 5.81 -26.18 6.96
N ALA A 79 5.53 -25.88 5.68
CA ALA A 79 4.94 -24.60 5.28
C ALA A 79 3.53 -24.40 5.88
N GLY A 80 2.69 -25.43 5.84
CA GLY A 80 1.35 -25.40 6.43
C GLY A 80 1.38 -25.21 7.94
N LEU A 81 2.26 -25.93 8.66
CA LEU A 81 2.44 -25.76 10.11
C LEU A 81 2.95 -24.36 10.47
N PHE A 82 3.89 -23.83 9.69
CA PHE A 82 4.39 -22.47 9.88
C PHE A 82 3.28 -21.43 9.68
N PHE A 83 2.49 -21.55 8.62
CA PHE A 83 1.39 -20.63 8.35
C PHE A 83 0.31 -20.70 9.44
N LEU A 84 -0.06 -21.90 9.88
CA LEU A 84 -1.00 -22.10 10.98
C LEU A 84 -0.47 -21.48 12.28
N ALA A 85 0.80 -21.70 12.61
CA ALA A 85 1.42 -21.10 13.79
C ALA A 85 1.46 -19.58 13.73
N CYS A 86 1.81 -19.00 12.57
CA CYS A 86 1.77 -17.55 12.34
C CYS A 86 0.34 -17.01 12.45
N LEU A 87 -0.65 -17.69 11.88
CA LEU A 87 -2.04 -17.29 11.94
C LEU A 87 -2.57 -17.29 13.38
N VAL A 88 -2.27 -18.33 14.17
CA VAL A 88 -2.64 -18.40 15.59
C VAL A 88 -1.93 -17.30 16.39
N LEU A 89 -0.63 -17.09 16.18
CA LEU A 89 0.12 -16.02 16.84
C LEU A 89 -0.44 -14.64 16.51
N LEU A 90 -0.72 -14.36 15.23
CA LEU A 90 -1.26 -13.06 14.80
C LEU A 90 -2.68 -12.84 15.31
N ALA A 91 -3.55 -13.84 15.18
CA ALA A 91 -4.94 -13.76 15.64
C ALA A 91 -5.03 -13.55 17.15
N THR A 92 -4.11 -14.11 17.92
CA THR A 92 -4.06 -13.94 19.38
C THR A 92 -3.23 -12.74 19.84
N ALA A 93 -2.73 -11.93 18.89
CA ALA A 93 -1.78 -10.84 19.16
C ALA A 93 -0.58 -11.28 20.01
N GLY A 94 -0.02 -12.47 19.74
CA GLY A 94 1.06 -13.06 20.52
C GLY A 94 0.59 -13.69 21.84
N LEU A 95 -0.60 -14.31 21.85
CA LEU A 95 -1.28 -14.91 23.01
C LEU A 95 -1.84 -13.92 24.06
N PHE A 96 -1.68 -12.61 23.86
CA PHE A 96 -2.26 -11.60 24.76
C PHE A 96 -3.78 -11.46 24.63
N ASN A 97 -4.37 -11.88 23.51
CA ASN A 97 -5.81 -11.82 23.26
C ASN A 97 -6.34 -13.13 22.64
N ILE A 98 -6.61 -14.14 23.47
CA ILE A 98 -7.14 -15.44 23.01
C ILE A 98 -8.49 -15.30 22.29
N GLY A 99 -9.29 -14.28 22.67
CA GLY A 99 -10.58 -13.97 22.03
C GLY A 99 -10.48 -13.68 20.54
N GLY A 100 -9.30 -13.29 20.03
CA GLY A 100 -9.08 -13.06 18.61
C GLY A 100 -9.21 -14.31 17.73
N LEU A 101 -9.06 -15.52 18.28
CA LEU A 101 -9.39 -16.75 17.54
C LEU A 101 -10.89 -16.85 17.24
N GLY A 102 -11.76 -16.34 18.12
CA GLY A 102 -13.20 -16.27 17.87
C GLY A 102 -13.54 -15.33 16.72
N MET A 103 -12.80 -14.22 16.60
CA MET A 103 -12.97 -13.25 15.52
C MET A 103 -12.62 -13.84 14.14
N LEU A 104 -11.67 -14.79 14.05
CA LEU A 104 -11.33 -15.51 12.80
C LEU A 104 -12.56 -16.11 12.11
N SER A 105 -13.54 -16.61 12.87
CA SER A 105 -14.75 -17.18 12.29
C SER A 105 -15.58 -16.16 11.51
N GLY A 106 -15.56 -14.89 11.92
CA GLY A 106 -16.26 -13.77 11.26
C GLY A 106 -15.51 -13.17 10.08
N PHE A 107 -14.19 -13.33 9.99
CA PHE A 107 -13.38 -12.77 8.91
C PHE A 107 -13.74 -13.33 7.54
N LEU A 108 -13.99 -14.63 7.42
CA LEU A 108 -14.30 -15.23 6.13
C LEU A 108 -15.69 -14.78 5.60
N PRO A 109 -16.78 -14.84 6.39
CA PRO A 109 -18.06 -14.26 5.98
C PRO A 109 -17.97 -12.75 5.67
N ASP A 110 -17.28 -11.95 6.49
CA ASP A 110 -17.10 -10.53 6.20
C ASP A 110 -16.33 -10.33 4.89
N TRP A 111 -15.22 -11.04 4.68
CA TRP A 111 -14.45 -10.97 3.45
C TRP A 111 -15.28 -11.38 2.22
N LEU A 112 -16.03 -12.49 2.30
CA LEU A 112 -16.91 -12.95 1.22
C LEU A 112 -18.04 -11.96 0.93
N SER A 113 -18.58 -11.30 1.96
CA SER A 113 -19.64 -10.30 1.79
C SER A 113 -19.20 -9.04 1.02
N ARG A 114 -17.89 -8.84 0.82
CA ARG A 114 -17.32 -7.72 0.05
C ARG A 114 -17.33 -7.93 -1.47
N PHE A 115 -17.66 -9.13 -1.93
CA PHE A 115 -17.81 -9.46 -3.36
C PHE A 115 -19.19 -9.04 -3.93
N GLY A 116 -20.02 -8.34 -3.16
CA GLY A 116 -21.33 -7.86 -3.61
C GLY A 116 -21.28 -6.59 -4.46
N LEU A 117 -22.35 -6.36 -5.23
CA LEU A 117 -22.58 -5.12 -6.00
C LEU A 117 -23.03 -3.95 -5.14
N GLN A 118 -23.34 -4.18 -3.87
CA GLN A 118 -23.77 -3.14 -2.95
C GLN A 118 -22.56 -2.28 -2.56
N GLY A 119 -22.56 -1.02 -2.99
CA GLY A 119 -21.60 -0.04 -2.50
C GLY A 119 -21.73 0.09 -0.98
N ARG A 120 -20.62 -0.03 -0.26
CA ARG A 120 -20.59 0.25 1.17
C ARG A 120 -20.05 1.66 1.41
N ALA A 121 -20.57 2.32 2.44
CA ALA A 121 -20.08 3.64 2.84
C ALA A 121 -18.61 3.61 3.33
N ASP A 122 -18.13 2.46 3.79
CA ASP A 122 -16.73 2.24 4.20
C ASP A 122 -15.84 1.71 3.06
N ALA A 123 -16.37 1.59 1.83
CA ALA A 123 -15.60 1.09 0.71
C ALA A 123 -14.43 2.05 0.39
N GLY A 124 -13.22 1.54 0.54
CA GLY A 124 -12.00 2.28 0.25
C GLY A 124 -11.75 2.47 -1.25
N PHE A 125 -10.77 3.32 -1.55
CA PHE A 125 -10.24 3.44 -2.90
C PHE A 125 -9.57 2.15 -3.37
N ASN A 126 -9.46 1.97 -4.69
CA ASN A 126 -8.78 0.82 -5.27
C ASN A 126 -7.30 0.80 -4.87
N ALA A 127 -6.73 -0.38 -4.66
CA ALA A 127 -5.34 -0.53 -4.27
C ALA A 127 -4.39 0.15 -5.27
N VAL A 128 -4.66 0.06 -6.58
CA VAL A 128 -3.89 0.76 -7.63
C VAL A 128 -3.90 2.26 -7.39
N PHE A 129 -5.06 2.84 -7.09
CA PHE A 129 -5.19 4.26 -6.82
C PHE A 129 -4.44 4.66 -5.54
N LEU A 130 -4.61 3.90 -4.45
CA LEU A 130 -3.91 4.15 -3.19
C LEU A 130 -2.39 4.06 -3.35
N LEU A 131 -1.90 2.98 -3.97
CA LEU A 131 -0.48 2.75 -4.19
C LEU A 131 0.13 3.82 -5.10
N THR A 132 -0.58 4.25 -6.14
CA THR A 132 -0.09 5.33 -7.02
C THR A 132 0.07 6.65 -6.26
N ILE A 133 -0.83 6.90 -5.31
CA ILE A 133 -0.87 8.14 -4.55
C ILE A 133 0.16 8.19 -3.42
N TYR A 134 0.36 7.07 -2.73
CA TYR A 134 1.21 7.01 -1.54
C TYR A 134 2.60 6.43 -1.81
N GLU A 135 2.71 5.53 -2.78
CA GLU A 135 3.92 4.76 -3.09
C GLU A 135 4.29 4.84 -4.59
N PRO A 136 4.33 6.02 -5.23
CA PRO A 136 4.52 6.14 -6.67
C PRO A 136 5.87 5.55 -7.13
N LEU A 137 6.92 5.66 -6.32
CA LEU A 137 8.21 5.04 -6.62
C LEU A 137 8.10 3.52 -6.71
N LEU A 138 7.42 2.89 -5.74
CA LEU A 138 7.21 1.44 -5.75
C LEU A 138 6.32 1.01 -6.91
N VAL A 139 5.30 1.79 -7.27
CA VAL A 139 4.47 1.50 -8.44
C VAL A 139 5.30 1.56 -9.72
N LEU A 140 6.05 2.65 -9.95
CA LEU A 140 6.86 2.79 -11.16
C LEU A 140 7.95 1.73 -11.26
N ALA A 141 8.73 1.52 -10.19
CA ALA A 141 9.78 0.51 -10.17
C ALA A 141 9.20 -0.91 -10.23
N GLY A 142 8.07 -1.15 -9.57
CA GLY A 142 7.40 -2.45 -9.56
C GLY A 142 6.78 -2.81 -10.91
N LEU A 143 6.23 -1.84 -11.64
CA LEU A 143 5.77 -2.03 -13.02
C LEU A 143 6.94 -2.26 -13.99
N ALA A 144 8.06 -1.56 -13.81
CA ALA A 144 9.29 -1.84 -14.56
C ALA A 144 9.82 -3.25 -14.27
N GLY A 145 9.80 -3.66 -13.00
CA GLY A 145 10.12 -5.01 -12.58
C GLY A 145 9.19 -6.04 -13.20
N LEU A 146 7.88 -5.80 -13.18
CA LEU A 146 6.89 -6.64 -13.83
C LEU A 146 7.18 -6.82 -15.32
N ALA A 147 7.41 -5.72 -16.06
CA ALA A 147 7.75 -5.77 -17.48
C ALA A 147 9.03 -6.58 -17.73
N TYR A 148 10.05 -6.39 -16.90
CA TYR A 148 11.30 -7.15 -16.96
C TYR A 148 11.08 -8.65 -16.67
N THR A 149 10.28 -8.99 -15.65
CA THR A 149 9.97 -10.39 -15.30
C THR A 149 9.18 -11.12 -16.38
N LEU A 150 8.34 -10.41 -17.16
CA LEU A 150 7.59 -11.01 -18.27
C LEU A 150 8.48 -11.34 -19.47
N LEU A 151 9.65 -10.72 -19.59
CA LEU A 151 10.64 -11.02 -20.63
C LEU A 151 11.58 -12.17 -20.23
N ASP A 152 11.66 -12.47 -18.93
CA ASP A 152 12.53 -13.51 -18.38
C ASP A 152 11.78 -14.84 -18.16
N LYS A 153 12.49 -15.97 -18.26
CA LYS A 153 11.92 -17.32 -18.10
C LYS A 153 12.05 -17.89 -16.69
N ASP A 154 12.47 -17.07 -15.72
CA ASP A 154 12.59 -17.47 -14.32
C ASP A 154 11.22 -17.68 -13.66
N LEU A 155 10.96 -18.91 -13.20
CA LEU A 155 9.72 -19.31 -12.55
C LEU A 155 9.43 -18.50 -11.28
N LEU A 156 10.45 -18.09 -10.53
CA LEU A 156 10.25 -17.30 -9.31
C LEU A 156 9.71 -15.91 -9.66
N LYS A 157 10.31 -15.26 -10.65
CA LYS A 157 9.90 -13.95 -11.17
C LYS A 157 8.48 -13.99 -11.73
N GLN A 158 8.15 -15.03 -12.49
CA GLN A 158 6.79 -15.24 -13.03
C GLN A 158 5.77 -15.51 -11.92
N THR A 159 6.15 -16.23 -10.87
CA THR A 159 5.27 -16.45 -9.70
C THR A 159 4.96 -15.14 -8.98
N LEU A 160 5.95 -14.27 -8.77
CA LEU A 160 5.75 -12.93 -8.19
C LEU A 160 4.85 -12.05 -9.06
N ALA A 161 5.07 -12.06 -10.38
CA ALA A 161 4.23 -11.35 -11.34
C ALA A 161 2.78 -11.84 -11.30
N GLY A 162 2.57 -13.16 -11.36
CA GLY A 162 1.25 -13.78 -11.26
C GLY A 162 0.57 -13.49 -9.91
N TRP A 163 1.32 -13.48 -8.81
CA TRP A 163 0.81 -13.12 -7.49
C TRP A 163 0.33 -11.66 -7.44
N PHE A 164 1.14 -10.72 -7.93
CA PHE A 164 0.75 -9.31 -8.01
C PHE A 164 -0.50 -9.11 -8.88
N VAL A 165 -0.50 -9.64 -10.11
CA VAL A 165 -1.62 -9.50 -11.05
C VAL A 165 -2.89 -10.14 -10.48
N GLY A 166 -2.79 -11.32 -9.87
CA GLY A 166 -3.92 -11.99 -9.22
C GLY A 166 -4.54 -11.16 -8.10
N LEU A 167 -3.73 -10.48 -7.29
CA LEU A 167 -4.22 -9.61 -6.21
C LEU A 167 -4.84 -8.30 -6.74
N ILE A 168 -4.33 -7.73 -7.82
CA ILE A 168 -4.96 -6.57 -8.46
C ILE A 168 -6.32 -6.94 -9.05
N ILE A 169 -6.44 -8.10 -9.70
CA ILE A 169 -7.72 -8.61 -10.20
C ILE A 169 -8.68 -8.85 -9.03
N LEU A 170 -8.21 -9.45 -7.95
CA LEU A 170 -9.00 -9.65 -6.74
C LEU A 170 -9.53 -8.33 -6.17
N ASP A 171 -8.68 -7.31 -6.04
CA ASP A 171 -9.06 -5.98 -5.53
C ASP A 171 -10.04 -5.24 -6.48
N ALA A 172 -9.92 -5.46 -7.79
CA ALA A 172 -10.85 -4.91 -8.78
C ALA A 172 -12.25 -5.54 -8.67
N VAL A 173 -12.34 -6.84 -8.33
CA VAL A 173 -13.61 -7.55 -8.15
C VAL A 173 -14.26 -7.25 -6.79
N MET A 174 -13.48 -6.94 -5.76
CA MET A 174 -13.98 -6.57 -4.43
C MET A 174 -14.43 -5.10 -4.36
N ILE A 175 -15.73 -4.84 -4.54
CA ILE A 175 -16.31 -3.48 -4.47
C ILE A 175 -16.28 -2.92 -3.03
N GLY A 176 -16.60 -3.74 -2.03
CA GLY A 176 -16.61 -3.36 -0.60
C GLY A 176 -15.25 -3.46 0.10
N ARG A 177 -14.16 -3.19 -0.61
CA ARG A 177 -12.79 -3.42 -0.10
C ARG A 177 -12.44 -2.46 1.06
N PRO A 178 -11.78 -2.95 2.11
CA PRO A 178 -11.25 -2.09 3.16
C PRO A 178 -10.00 -1.37 2.65
N VAL A 179 -9.74 -0.16 3.16
CA VAL A 179 -8.52 0.61 2.85
C VAL A 179 -7.24 -0.20 3.11
N SER A 180 -7.26 -1.11 4.07
CA SER A 180 -6.15 -2.01 4.40
C SER A 180 -5.86 -3.09 3.35
N SER A 181 -6.76 -3.35 2.39
CA SER A 181 -6.53 -4.34 1.32
C SER A 181 -5.34 -3.97 0.43
N ALA A 182 -4.99 -2.68 0.34
CA ALA A 182 -3.86 -2.21 -0.45
C ALA A 182 -2.51 -2.83 -0.03
N ILE A 183 -2.40 -3.32 1.21
CA ILE A 183 -1.21 -4.03 1.70
C ILE A 183 -0.99 -5.34 0.94
N LEU A 184 -2.06 -6.01 0.48
CA LEU A 184 -1.95 -7.28 -0.22
C LEU A 184 -1.13 -7.14 -1.51
N PRO A 185 -1.50 -6.28 -2.49
CA PRO A 185 -0.70 -6.09 -3.70
C PRO A 185 0.61 -5.33 -3.46
N LEU A 186 0.73 -4.56 -2.36
CA LEU A 186 1.96 -3.83 -2.02
C LEU A 186 3.15 -4.77 -1.84
N VAL A 187 2.96 -5.93 -1.21
CA VAL A 187 4.05 -6.87 -0.91
C VAL A 187 4.73 -7.41 -2.17
N PRO A 188 4.03 -8.08 -3.11
CA PRO A 188 4.66 -8.55 -4.35
C PRO A 188 5.13 -7.39 -5.22
N LEU A 189 4.44 -6.25 -5.22
CA LEU A 189 4.90 -5.04 -5.92
C LEU A 189 6.26 -4.55 -5.39
N ALA A 190 6.46 -4.53 -4.07
CA ALA A 190 7.73 -4.15 -3.46
C ALA A 190 8.86 -5.11 -3.84
N PHE A 191 8.59 -6.42 -3.94
CA PHE A 191 9.58 -7.39 -4.44
C PHE A 191 9.92 -7.15 -5.91
N LEU A 192 8.92 -6.90 -6.76
CA LEU A 192 9.15 -6.56 -8.18
C LEU A 192 9.93 -5.25 -8.32
N ALA A 193 9.64 -4.25 -7.49
CA ALA A 193 10.37 -2.97 -7.45
C ALA A 193 11.82 -3.18 -7.02
N ALA A 194 12.06 -3.99 -5.99
CA ALA A 194 13.41 -4.33 -5.54
C ALA A 194 14.23 -5.05 -6.62
N LEU A 195 13.61 -5.96 -7.38
CA LEU A 195 14.27 -6.61 -8.53
C LEU A 195 14.65 -5.58 -9.59
N ALA A 196 13.74 -4.69 -9.99
CA ALA A 196 14.03 -3.65 -10.98
C ALA A 196 15.16 -2.72 -10.55
N LEU A 197 15.16 -2.30 -9.28
CA LEU A 197 16.19 -1.43 -8.73
C LEU A 197 17.54 -2.15 -8.60
N ALA A 198 17.55 -3.45 -8.26
CA ALA A 198 18.76 -4.24 -8.21
C ALA A 198 19.40 -4.42 -9.60
N GLU A 199 18.60 -4.65 -10.63
CA GLU A 199 19.08 -4.71 -12.02
C GLU A 199 19.60 -3.35 -12.50
N LEU A 200 18.90 -2.27 -12.18
CA LEU A 200 19.38 -0.91 -12.47
C LEU A 200 20.74 -0.64 -11.78
N TRP A 201 20.87 -0.98 -10.50
CA TRP A 201 22.10 -0.80 -9.74
C TRP A 201 23.27 -1.60 -10.32
N GLN A 202 23.07 -2.90 -10.61
CA GLN A 202 24.11 -3.72 -11.23
C GLN A 202 24.50 -3.22 -12.63
N GLY A 203 23.53 -2.71 -13.40
CA GLY A 203 23.79 -2.08 -14.69
C GLY A 203 24.65 -0.83 -14.58
N LEU A 204 24.42 -0.01 -13.56
CA LEU A 204 25.25 1.16 -13.25
C LEU A 204 26.64 0.77 -12.76
N GLU A 205 26.77 -0.29 -11.97
CA GLU A 205 28.07 -0.75 -11.47
C GLU A 205 28.97 -1.31 -12.59
N ARG A 206 28.39 -2.06 -13.53
CA ARG A 206 29.15 -2.71 -14.62
C ARG A 206 29.50 -1.77 -15.77
N GLU A 207 28.56 -0.92 -16.14
CA GLU A 207 28.63 -0.14 -17.40
C GLU A 207 28.28 1.34 -17.20
N GLY A 208 28.09 1.78 -15.96
CA GLY A 208 27.67 3.15 -15.66
C GLY A 208 28.73 4.16 -16.06
N SER A 209 28.27 5.28 -16.61
CA SER A 209 29.10 6.42 -16.95
C SER A 209 28.42 7.66 -16.43
N TRP A 210 28.95 8.19 -15.33
CA TRP A 210 28.46 9.41 -14.69
C TRP A 210 28.39 10.61 -15.64
N GLY A 211 29.21 10.64 -16.69
CA GLY A 211 29.15 11.70 -17.71
C GLY A 211 27.83 11.70 -18.47
N ASN A 212 27.44 10.56 -19.05
CA ASN A 212 26.23 10.47 -19.87
C ASN A 212 24.96 10.32 -19.02
N GLU A 213 25.00 9.41 -18.04
CA GLU A 213 23.85 9.12 -17.18
C GLU A 213 23.56 10.28 -16.23
N GLY A 214 24.62 10.91 -15.69
CA GLY A 214 24.49 12.10 -14.85
C GLY A 214 23.98 13.32 -15.61
N LEU A 215 24.35 13.49 -16.88
CA LEU A 215 23.81 14.56 -17.72
C LEU A 215 22.30 14.38 -18.00
N LEU A 216 21.87 13.16 -18.32
CA LEU A 216 20.45 12.84 -18.46
C LEU A 216 19.69 13.03 -17.14
N LEU A 217 20.30 12.63 -16.01
CA LEU A 217 19.74 12.85 -14.68
C LEU A 217 19.53 14.34 -14.40
N ALA A 218 20.57 15.17 -14.62
CA ALA A 218 20.51 16.60 -14.41
C ALA A 218 19.46 17.28 -15.31
N ALA A 219 19.43 16.93 -16.60
CA ALA A 219 18.44 17.44 -17.54
C ALA A 219 17.01 17.04 -17.12
N GLY A 220 16.80 15.79 -16.75
CA GLY A 220 15.49 15.28 -16.29
C GLY A 220 15.00 15.98 -15.02
N LEU A 221 15.88 16.20 -14.03
CA LEU A 221 15.55 16.93 -12.81
C LEU A 221 15.22 18.40 -13.10
N ALA A 222 15.97 19.07 -13.98
CA ALA A 222 15.66 20.44 -14.39
C ALA A 222 14.28 20.55 -15.06
N MET A 223 13.96 19.62 -15.96
CA MET A 223 12.64 19.57 -16.60
C MET A 223 11.51 19.26 -15.62
N ALA A 224 11.75 18.41 -14.62
CA ALA A 224 10.78 18.13 -13.58
C ALA A 224 10.47 19.35 -12.71
N VAL A 225 11.48 20.14 -12.35
CA VAL A 225 11.29 21.40 -11.61
C VAL A 225 10.49 22.40 -12.45
N TYR A 226 10.85 22.59 -13.72
CA TYR A 226 10.10 23.46 -14.62
C TYR A 226 8.64 23.01 -14.80
N SER A 227 8.42 21.70 -14.98
CA SER A 227 7.08 21.08 -15.06
C SER A 227 6.26 21.33 -13.78
N TYR A 228 6.89 21.16 -12.62
CA TYR A 228 6.24 21.38 -11.32
C TYR A 228 5.83 22.85 -11.12
N ILE A 229 6.71 23.80 -11.46
CA ILE A 229 6.40 25.24 -11.37
C ILE A 229 5.23 25.60 -12.30
N GLY A 230 5.25 25.11 -13.55
CA GLY A 230 4.17 25.36 -14.48
C GLY A 230 2.83 24.76 -14.04
N LEU A 231 2.87 23.52 -13.53
CA LEU A 231 1.69 22.84 -13.00
C LEU A 231 1.10 23.57 -11.78
N THR A 232 1.95 23.99 -10.84
CA THR A 232 1.49 24.73 -9.65
C THR A 232 0.93 26.10 -10.00
N GLY A 233 1.53 26.81 -10.96
CA GLY A 233 0.98 28.06 -11.51
C GLY A 233 -0.40 27.88 -12.13
N TRP A 234 -0.60 26.81 -12.91
CA TRP A 234 -1.91 26.48 -13.49
C TRP A 234 -2.98 26.18 -12.43
N LEU A 235 -2.61 25.53 -11.33
CA LEU A 235 -3.55 25.16 -10.27
C LEU A 235 -4.04 26.35 -9.43
N ILE A 236 -3.19 27.36 -9.24
CA ILE A 236 -3.50 28.53 -8.41
C ILE A 236 -4.25 29.60 -9.22
N CYS A 237 -4.06 29.64 -10.53
CA CYS A 237 -4.56 30.75 -11.33
C CYS A 237 -6.09 30.76 -11.55
N ASN A 238 -6.64 31.97 -11.68
CA ASN A 238 -8.04 32.20 -12.01
C ASN A 238 -8.33 31.86 -13.48
N ARG A 239 -9.48 31.24 -13.76
CA ARG A 239 -9.88 30.83 -15.13
C ARG A 239 -10.19 32.01 -16.05
N ALA A 240 -10.39 33.21 -15.51
CA ALA A 240 -10.66 34.41 -16.31
C ALA A 240 -9.43 34.88 -17.11
N ASP A 241 -8.22 34.49 -16.70
CA ASP A 241 -6.99 34.95 -17.33
C ASP A 241 -6.59 34.04 -18.49
N PHE A 242 -6.49 34.60 -19.70
CA PHE A 242 -6.13 33.86 -20.92
C PHE A 242 -4.79 33.11 -20.80
N ILE A 243 -3.78 33.74 -20.18
CA ILE A 243 -2.46 33.12 -19.97
C ILE A 243 -2.58 31.84 -19.14
N CYS A 244 -3.50 31.82 -18.19
CA CYS A 244 -3.67 30.70 -17.27
C CYS A 244 -4.38 29.52 -17.90
N GLN A 245 -5.21 29.74 -18.93
CA GLN A 245 -5.84 28.65 -19.67
C GLN A 245 -4.82 27.74 -20.36
N TYR A 246 -3.62 28.24 -20.70
CA TYR A 246 -2.59 27.48 -21.40
C TYR A 246 -1.43 27.01 -20.51
N ALA A 247 -1.42 27.38 -19.22
CA ALA A 247 -0.31 27.02 -18.33
C ALA A 247 -0.12 25.49 -18.17
N TRP A 248 -1.18 24.68 -18.33
CA TRP A 248 -1.08 23.22 -18.33
C TRP A 248 -0.26 22.64 -19.49
N LEU A 249 0.02 23.41 -20.55
CA LEU A 249 0.89 22.98 -21.64
C LEU A 249 2.37 22.94 -21.22
N GLN A 250 2.77 23.69 -20.18
CA GLN A 250 4.15 23.72 -19.70
C GLN A 250 4.66 22.36 -19.19
N PRO A 251 3.96 21.64 -18.30
CA PRO A 251 4.39 20.30 -17.88
C PRO A 251 4.44 19.30 -19.05
N ILE A 252 3.53 19.41 -20.01
CA ILE A 252 3.54 18.57 -21.23
C ILE A 252 4.75 18.87 -22.09
N ALA A 253 5.04 20.15 -22.33
CA ALA A 253 6.22 20.58 -23.08
C ALA A 253 7.52 20.11 -22.41
N ALA A 254 7.60 20.16 -21.07
CA ALA A 254 8.74 19.65 -20.31
C ALA A 254 8.95 18.14 -20.51
N VAL A 255 7.87 17.36 -20.43
CA VAL A 255 7.91 15.90 -20.66
C VAL A 255 8.31 15.58 -22.11
N LEU A 256 7.70 16.25 -23.09
CA LEU A 256 8.03 16.07 -24.51
C LEU A 256 9.49 16.42 -24.79
N MET A 257 9.98 17.54 -24.24
CA MET A 257 11.37 17.95 -24.40
C MET A 257 12.33 16.95 -23.75
N PHE A 258 12.02 16.43 -22.57
CA PHE A 258 12.80 15.36 -21.95
C PHE A 258 12.81 14.09 -22.81
N LEU A 259 11.67 13.69 -23.39
CA LEU A 259 11.59 12.55 -24.31
C LEU A 259 12.45 12.76 -25.57
N VAL A 260 12.44 13.97 -26.15
CA VAL A 260 13.29 14.31 -27.30
C VAL A 260 14.77 14.18 -26.92
N ILE A 261 15.18 14.70 -25.76
CA ILE A 261 16.55 14.56 -25.26
C ILE A 261 16.90 13.08 -25.06
N ALA A 262 16.03 12.30 -24.41
CA ALA A 262 16.26 10.88 -24.19
C ALA A 262 16.39 10.11 -25.51
N VAL A 263 15.52 10.36 -26.49
CA VAL A 263 15.61 9.73 -27.82
C VAL A 263 16.89 10.14 -28.54
N PHE A 264 17.26 11.42 -28.51
CA PHE A 264 18.50 11.90 -29.09
C PHE A 264 19.73 11.20 -28.49
N PHE A 265 19.80 11.11 -27.16
CA PHE A 265 20.84 10.34 -26.47
C PHE A 265 20.77 8.85 -26.79
N GLY A 266 19.58 8.27 -26.98
CA GLY A 266 19.41 6.87 -27.34
C GLY A 266 19.86 6.52 -28.75
N VAL A 267 19.83 7.50 -29.66
CA VAL A 267 20.34 7.37 -31.04
C VAL A 267 21.85 7.63 -31.10
N MET A 268 22.34 8.64 -30.38
CA MET A 268 23.76 9.04 -30.40
C MET A 268 24.65 8.17 -29.50
N SER A 269 24.11 7.68 -28.40
CA SER A 269 24.80 6.84 -27.41
C SER A 269 24.27 5.41 -27.46
N GLN A 270 24.85 4.53 -26.64
CA GLN A 270 24.35 3.17 -26.49
C GLN A 270 22.97 3.18 -25.81
N ARG A 271 22.01 2.40 -26.34
CA ARG A 271 20.64 2.31 -25.82
C ARG A 271 20.58 2.00 -24.31
N GLY A 272 21.54 1.21 -23.81
CA GLY A 272 21.66 0.89 -22.38
C GLY A 272 21.88 2.11 -21.49
N VAL A 273 22.73 3.05 -21.92
CA VAL A 273 23.05 4.28 -21.19
C VAL A 273 21.81 5.17 -21.05
N THR A 274 21.05 5.32 -22.13
CA THR A 274 19.82 6.13 -22.13
C THR A 274 18.74 5.50 -21.25
N GLY A 275 18.59 4.17 -21.30
CA GLY A 275 17.65 3.44 -20.44
C GLY A 275 17.99 3.61 -18.96
N ARG A 276 19.26 3.43 -18.57
CA ARG A 276 19.73 3.62 -17.19
C ARG A 276 19.59 5.07 -16.72
N GLY A 277 20.01 6.04 -17.54
CA GLY A 277 19.87 7.47 -17.24
C GLY A 277 18.41 7.89 -17.05
N THR A 278 17.50 7.42 -17.91
CA THR A 278 16.06 7.70 -17.78
C THR A 278 15.46 7.03 -16.53
N ALA A 279 15.86 5.79 -16.25
CA ALA A 279 15.44 5.09 -15.04
C ALA A 279 15.94 5.81 -13.77
N LEU A 280 17.18 6.31 -13.77
CA LEU A 280 17.73 7.12 -12.67
C LEU A 280 16.91 8.40 -12.43
N VAL A 281 16.48 9.11 -13.49
CA VAL A 281 15.56 10.25 -13.36
C VAL A 281 14.26 9.82 -12.68
N GLY A 282 13.65 8.72 -13.14
CA GLY A 282 12.41 8.19 -12.54
C GLY A 282 12.56 7.84 -11.06
N VAL A 283 13.67 7.19 -10.68
CA VAL A 283 13.97 6.84 -9.29
C VAL A 283 14.20 8.09 -8.45
N ALA A 284 14.99 9.06 -8.93
CA ALA A 284 15.25 10.30 -8.21
C ALA A 284 13.97 11.11 -7.96
N LEU A 285 13.11 11.25 -8.98
CA LEU A 285 11.81 11.91 -8.83
C LEU A 285 10.89 11.14 -7.88
N GLY A 286 10.83 9.81 -8.02
CA GLY A 286 10.05 8.96 -7.13
C GLY A 286 10.49 9.08 -5.67
N LEU A 287 11.80 9.18 -5.40
CA LEU A 287 12.34 9.40 -4.05
C LEU A 287 11.94 10.76 -3.50
N VAL A 288 12.07 11.84 -4.27
CA VAL A 288 11.64 13.19 -3.86
C VAL A 288 10.15 13.18 -3.50
N VAL A 289 9.32 12.55 -4.33
CA VAL A 289 7.88 12.43 -4.09
C VAL A 289 7.60 11.58 -2.85
N ALA A 290 8.26 10.44 -2.67
CA ALA A 290 8.08 9.57 -1.50
C ALA A 290 8.45 10.28 -0.19
N VAL A 291 9.55 11.03 -0.17
CA VAL A 291 9.96 11.85 0.99
C VAL A 291 8.93 12.95 1.25
N SER A 292 8.44 13.63 0.20
CA SER A 292 7.41 14.67 0.32
C SER A 292 6.09 14.13 0.90
N ILE A 293 5.64 12.96 0.41
CA ILE A 293 4.45 12.28 0.94
C ILE A 293 4.67 11.89 2.40
N SER A 294 5.80 11.28 2.72
CA SER A 294 6.15 10.88 4.09
C SER A 294 6.18 12.09 5.03
N TRP A 295 6.79 13.19 4.61
CA TRP A 295 6.82 14.44 5.38
C TRP A 295 5.41 14.96 5.65
N ARG A 296 4.56 15.02 4.62
CA ARG A 296 3.18 15.49 4.75
C ARG A 296 2.30 14.58 5.58
N LEU A 297 2.54 13.27 5.60
CA LEU A 297 1.80 12.35 6.46
C LEU A 297 2.13 12.54 7.94
N ASN A 298 3.38 12.93 8.25
CA ASN A 298 3.82 13.14 9.64
C ASN A 298 3.53 14.57 10.14
N PHE A 299 3.60 15.57 9.26
CA PHE A 299 3.54 17.00 9.65
C PHE A 299 2.40 17.77 8.97
N GLY A 300 1.47 17.07 8.32
CA GLY A 300 0.34 17.69 7.64
C GLY A 300 -0.70 18.27 8.62
N PRO A 301 -1.40 19.36 8.26
CA PRO A 301 -2.48 19.90 9.09
C PRO A 301 -3.60 18.88 9.33
N LEU A 302 -4.11 18.81 10.57
CA LEU A 302 -5.22 17.91 10.95
C LEU A 302 -6.47 18.12 10.09
N MET A 303 -6.74 19.37 9.69
CA MET A 303 -7.84 19.72 8.79
C MET A 303 -7.80 19.01 7.43
N ASN A 304 -6.64 18.50 7.02
CA ASN A 304 -6.49 17.80 5.74
C ASN A 304 -6.71 16.29 5.84
N LEU A 305 -6.92 15.72 7.04
CA LEU A 305 -7.12 14.27 7.22
C LEU A 305 -8.37 13.77 6.49
N ALA A 306 -9.44 14.57 6.47
CA ALA A 306 -10.67 14.27 5.74
C ALA A 306 -10.42 13.93 4.27
N TYR A 307 -9.41 14.54 3.67
CA TYR A 307 -9.07 14.37 2.27
C TYR A 307 -8.03 13.26 2.03
N GLN A 308 -7.66 12.48 3.07
CA GLN A 308 -6.68 11.40 2.97
C GLN A 308 -7.37 10.05 2.75
N PRO A 309 -7.18 9.41 1.59
CA PRO A 309 -7.79 8.12 1.28
C PRO A 309 -7.48 6.99 2.27
N LEU A 310 -6.33 7.07 2.97
CA LEU A 310 -5.91 6.06 3.93
C LEU A 310 -6.47 6.27 5.34
N ALA A 311 -7.03 7.44 5.65
CA ALA A 311 -7.52 7.76 6.98
C ALA A 311 -8.87 7.11 7.31
N GLY A 312 -9.57 6.55 6.30
CA GLY A 312 -10.90 5.97 6.47
C GLY A 312 -11.92 7.06 6.81
N ILE A 313 -12.46 7.03 8.03
CA ILE A 313 -13.41 8.02 8.56
C ILE A 313 -12.69 8.79 9.67
N PRO A 314 -11.89 9.82 9.34
CA PRO A 314 -11.19 10.60 10.35
C PRO A 314 -12.16 11.46 11.17
N ALA A 315 -11.77 11.74 12.41
CA ALA A 315 -12.39 12.78 13.22
C ALA A 315 -12.24 14.14 12.51
N SER A 316 -13.31 14.93 12.54
CA SER A 316 -13.34 16.27 11.96
C SER A 316 -12.73 17.29 12.93
N THR A 317 -12.28 18.45 12.42
CA THR A 317 -11.88 19.58 13.29
C THR A 317 -13.04 20.10 14.14
N GLY A 318 -14.28 19.95 13.65
CA GLY A 318 -15.48 20.27 14.42
C GLY A 318 -15.64 19.43 15.69
N LEU A 319 -15.03 18.24 15.77
CA LEU A 319 -14.97 17.49 17.02
C LEU A 319 -14.11 18.21 18.07
N LEU A 320 -12.97 18.75 17.65
CA LEU A 320 -12.11 19.54 18.52
C LEU A 320 -12.80 20.85 18.94
N ASP A 321 -13.45 21.53 18.00
CA ASP A 321 -14.20 22.76 18.27
C ASP A 321 -15.36 22.52 19.26
N LEU A 322 -16.04 21.37 19.17
CA LEU A 322 -17.06 20.94 20.11
C LEU A 322 -16.47 20.73 21.51
N THR A 323 -15.37 19.99 21.62
CA THR A 323 -14.70 19.74 22.90
C THR A 323 -14.16 21.02 23.52
N GLU A 324 -13.58 21.92 22.72
CA GLU A 324 -13.11 23.23 23.18
C GLU A 324 -14.28 24.10 23.64
N THR A 325 -15.39 24.11 22.91
CA THR A 325 -16.59 24.85 23.30
C THR A 325 -17.17 24.33 24.61
N LEU A 326 -17.27 23.01 24.79
CA LEU A 326 -17.68 22.38 26.05
C LEU A 326 -16.73 22.72 27.19
N THR A 327 -15.42 22.63 26.96
CA THR A 327 -14.40 22.92 27.97
C THR A 327 -14.47 24.38 28.43
N ARG A 328 -14.63 25.31 27.48
CA ARG A 328 -14.81 26.74 27.75
C ARG A 328 -16.09 26.99 28.54
N GLN A 329 -17.21 26.41 28.12
CA GLN A 329 -18.49 26.54 28.82
C GLN A 329 -18.47 25.91 30.22
N SER A 330 -17.76 24.79 30.38
CA SER A 330 -17.52 24.14 31.66
C SER A 330 -16.78 25.08 32.60
N ALA A 331 -15.65 25.65 32.15
CA ALA A 331 -14.86 26.58 32.96
C ALA A 331 -15.65 27.85 33.34
N GLU A 332 -16.43 28.40 32.42
CA GLU A 332 -17.25 29.60 32.67
C GLU A 332 -18.36 29.34 33.70
N ARG A 333 -19.06 28.20 33.61
CA ARG A 333 -20.23 27.92 34.46
C ARG A 333 -19.92 27.27 35.79
N THR A 334 -18.79 26.57 35.91
CA THR A 334 -18.43 25.82 37.13
C THR A 334 -17.34 26.51 37.96
N GLY A 335 -17.05 27.78 37.68
CA GLY A 335 -16.05 28.55 38.44
C GLY A 335 -14.60 28.11 38.17
N GLY A 336 -14.29 27.74 36.92
CA GLY A 336 -12.94 27.43 36.46
C GLY A 336 -12.62 25.93 36.34
N GLN A 337 -13.56 25.03 36.64
CA GLN A 337 -13.36 23.60 36.45
C GLN A 337 -13.64 23.22 34.98
N ILE A 338 -12.66 22.62 34.31
CA ILE A 338 -12.76 22.34 32.87
C ILE A 338 -13.59 21.09 32.53
N THR A 339 -13.77 20.16 33.48
CA THR A 339 -14.40 18.84 33.26
C THR A 339 -15.72 18.62 34.01
N ALA A 340 -16.20 19.62 34.77
CA ALA A 340 -17.29 19.45 35.73
C ALA A 340 -18.70 19.71 35.16
N ILE A 341 -18.83 20.07 33.88
CA ILE A 341 -20.13 20.32 33.24
C ILE A 341 -20.97 19.04 33.08
N ASP A 342 -22.18 19.08 33.62
CA ASP A 342 -23.18 18.01 33.48
C ASP A 342 -23.59 17.89 32.00
N THR A 343 -23.14 16.82 31.34
CA THR A 343 -23.30 16.61 29.90
C THR A 343 -24.06 15.32 29.62
N THR A 344 -25.10 15.40 28.80
CA THR A 344 -25.89 14.24 28.35
C THR A 344 -25.67 13.97 26.87
N LEU A 345 -25.14 12.79 26.54
CA LEU A 345 -25.02 12.32 25.15
C LEU A 345 -26.25 11.50 24.80
N ALA A 346 -27.08 12.01 23.89
CA ALA A 346 -28.38 11.42 23.59
C ALA A 346 -28.45 10.90 22.14
N GLY A 347 -28.45 9.58 21.98
CA GLY A 347 -28.57 8.93 20.67
C GLY A 347 -27.33 9.05 19.77
N VAL A 348 -26.15 9.32 20.35
CA VAL A 348 -24.88 9.38 19.61
C VAL A 348 -23.95 8.27 20.10
N GLY A 349 -23.59 7.36 19.20
CA GLY A 349 -22.71 6.23 19.48
C GLY A 349 -21.32 6.33 18.84
N ASP A 350 -20.87 7.53 18.48
CA ASP A 350 -19.59 7.70 17.78
C ASP A 350 -18.40 7.48 18.75
N PRO A 351 -17.51 6.51 18.49
CA PRO A 351 -16.44 6.15 19.40
C PRO A 351 -15.38 7.25 19.54
N ALA A 352 -15.15 8.07 18.51
CA ALA A 352 -14.20 9.17 18.59
C ALA A 352 -14.73 10.28 19.51
N LEU A 353 -16.03 10.58 19.41
CA LEU A 353 -16.69 11.51 20.33
C LEU A 353 -16.63 11.01 21.77
N LEU A 354 -17.00 9.74 22.02
CA LEU A 354 -16.93 9.14 23.35
C LEU A 354 -15.51 9.18 23.94
N TRP A 355 -14.50 8.92 23.11
CA TRP A 355 -13.11 8.99 23.54
C TRP A 355 -12.67 10.41 23.92
N GLN A 356 -13.15 11.44 23.20
CA GLN A 356 -12.86 12.84 23.52
C GLN A 356 -13.58 13.31 24.80
N LEU A 357 -14.78 12.81 25.04
CA LEU A 357 -15.58 13.16 26.23
C LEU A 357 -15.23 12.33 27.47
N ARG A 358 -14.27 11.39 27.39
CA ARG A 358 -13.94 10.46 28.47
C ARG A 358 -13.48 11.13 29.77
N ASP A 359 -12.94 12.35 29.66
CA ASP A 359 -12.38 13.10 30.80
C ASP A 359 -13.46 13.97 31.49
N LEU A 360 -14.71 14.02 30.97
CA LEU A 360 -15.83 14.70 31.63
C LEU A 360 -16.32 13.87 32.82
N GLU A 361 -16.36 14.47 34.01
CA GLU A 361 -16.69 13.77 35.26
C GLU A 361 -18.15 13.33 35.31
N LYS A 362 -19.04 14.10 34.67
CA LYS A 362 -20.49 13.93 34.70
C LYS A 362 -21.06 13.74 33.30
N LEU A 363 -20.55 12.75 32.58
CA LEU A 363 -21.08 12.32 31.30
C LEU A 363 -22.16 11.24 31.50
N SER A 364 -23.39 11.53 31.11
CA SER A 364 -24.46 10.53 31.02
C SER A 364 -24.74 10.18 29.56
N GLN A 365 -25.00 8.91 29.26
CA GLN A 365 -25.36 8.44 27.91
C GLN A 365 -26.79 7.90 27.93
N VAL A 366 -27.62 8.40 27.02
CA VAL A 366 -29.00 7.94 26.84
C VAL A 366 -29.23 7.57 25.37
N ASN A 367 -30.16 6.66 25.11
CA ASN A 367 -30.36 6.13 23.76
C ASN A 367 -31.10 7.11 22.85
N SER A 368 -31.88 8.02 23.43
CA SER A 368 -32.71 8.96 22.68
C SER A 368 -32.77 10.33 23.34
N ALA A 369 -33.01 11.38 22.54
CA ALA A 369 -33.18 12.74 23.04
C ALA A 369 -34.40 12.91 23.95
N ALA A 370 -35.40 12.01 23.84
CA ALA A 370 -36.59 12.01 24.69
C ALA A 370 -36.34 11.49 26.11
N GLU A 371 -35.33 10.63 26.27
CA GLU A 371 -34.89 10.11 27.58
C GLU A 371 -33.93 11.06 28.31
N ALA A 372 -33.42 12.08 27.61
CA ALA A 372 -32.48 13.03 28.17
C ALA A 372 -33.15 13.85 29.28
N GLN A 373 -32.58 13.78 30.48
CA GLN A 373 -32.95 14.70 31.57
C GLN A 373 -32.38 16.09 31.28
N PRO A 374 -33.03 17.18 31.71
CA PRO A 374 -32.48 18.53 31.57
C PRO A 374 -31.11 18.62 32.25
N THR A 375 -30.07 18.97 31.48
CA THR A 375 -28.69 19.17 31.94
C THR A 375 -28.12 20.45 31.34
N LEU A 376 -26.97 20.90 31.81
CA LEU A 376 -26.34 22.13 31.31
C LEU A 376 -25.97 22.03 29.82
N ALA A 377 -25.51 20.85 29.41
CA ALA A 377 -25.16 20.55 28.03
C ALA A 377 -25.78 19.22 27.56
N ILE A 378 -26.40 19.24 26.38
CA ILE A 378 -26.94 18.03 25.73
C ILE A 378 -26.37 17.93 24.31
N ILE A 379 -25.88 16.75 23.93
CA ILE A 379 -25.36 16.50 22.58
C ILE A 379 -26.28 15.49 21.89
N THR A 380 -26.89 15.90 20.78
CA THR A 380 -27.78 15.06 19.96
C THR A 380 -27.27 14.94 18.53
N PRO A 381 -27.67 13.92 17.75
CA PRO A 381 -27.52 13.95 16.30
C PRO A 381 -28.19 15.19 15.69
N ALA A 382 -27.64 15.70 14.60
CA ALA A 382 -28.28 16.78 13.84
C ALA A 382 -29.65 16.34 13.28
N GLY A 383 -30.63 17.24 13.27
CA GLY A 383 -32.00 16.96 12.83
C GLY A 383 -32.91 16.33 13.89
N VAL A 384 -32.42 16.11 15.11
CA VAL A 384 -33.24 15.68 16.25
C VAL A 384 -33.61 16.90 17.09
N GLU A 385 -34.91 17.14 17.27
CA GLU A 385 -35.41 18.19 18.17
C GLU A 385 -35.36 17.73 19.62
N LEU A 386 -34.91 18.61 20.51
CA LEU A 386 -35.03 18.41 21.95
C LEU A 386 -36.50 18.57 22.32
N GLY A 387 -37.22 17.45 22.51
CA GLY A 387 -38.58 17.44 23.08
C GLY A 387 -38.64 17.86 24.55
N ILE A 388 -37.66 18.64 25.02
CA ILE A 388 -37.49 19.08 26.39
C ILE A 388 -38.12 20.48 26.45
N GLY A 389 -39.12 20.69 27.29
CA GLY A 389 -39.89 21.95 27.37
C GLY A 389 -39.11 23.17 27.91
N GLN A 390 -37.78 23.16 27.83
CA GLN A 390 -36.88 24.22 28.27
C GLN A 390 -36.19 24.85 27.05
N PRO A 391 -35.89 26.16 27.07
CA PRO A 391 -35.16 26.79 25.98
C PRO A 391 -33.70 26.33 25.99
N TYR A 392 -33.21 25.82 24.85
CA TYR A 392 -31.78 25.53 24.64
C TYR A 392 -31.29 26.28 23.40
N VAL A 393 -30.01 26.68 23.43
CA VAL A 393 -29.32 27.23 22.26
C VAL A 393 -28.44 26.14 21.65
N GLY A 394 -28.67 25.82 20.39
CA GLY A 394 -27.95 24.78 19.67
C GLY A 394 -26.85 25.34 18.78
N GLN A 395 -25.68 24.70 18.79
CA GLN A 395 -24.63 24.90 17.80
C GLN A 395 -24.29 23.56 17.13
N GLU A 396 -24.26 23.55 15.80
CA GLU A 396 -23.95 22.36 15.01
C GLU A 396 -22.43 22.17 14.85
N PHE A 397 -21.99 20.93 15.01
CA PHE A 397 -20.61 20.49 14.84
C PHE A 397 -20.55 19.23 13.97
N VAL A 398 -19.56 19.16 13.09
CA VAL A 398 -19.26 17.95 12.31
C VAL A 398 -18.28 17.10 13.12
N ILE A 399 -18.62 15.86 13.47
CA ILE A 399 -17.77 15.01 14.34
C ILE A 399 -16.80 14.13 13.56
N ASN A 400 -17.19 13.71 12.37
CA ASN A 400 -16.35 12.96 11.45
C ASN A 400 -16.41 13.57 10.06
N ALA A 401 -15.41 13.30 9.24
CA ALA A 401 -15.33 13.85 7.90
C ALA A 401 -15.21 12.72 6.88
N VAL A 402 -16.17 12.70 5.95
CA VAL A 402 -16.22 11.79 4.81
C VAL A 402 -16.05 12.63 3.55
N TRP A 403 -15.10 12.23 2.71
CA TRP A 403 -14.84 12.87 1.44
C TRP A 403 -14.81 11.84 0.32
N SER A 404 -15.30 12.24 -0.85
CA SER A 404 -15.28 11.45 -2.07
C SER A 404 -14.80 12.31 -3.24
N PRO A 405 -13.91 11.80 -4.12
CA PRO A 405 -13.53 12.49 -5.35
C PRO A 405 -14.59 12.43 -6.44
N VAL A 406 -15.72 11.75 -6.21
CA VAL A 406 -16.79 11.67 -7.21
C VAL A 406 -17.35 13.08 -7.44
N GLY A 407 -17.38 13.51 -8.70
CA GLY A 407 -17.94 14.81 -9.10
C GLY A 407 -16.96 15.98 -9.10
N ILE A 408 -15.68 15.78 -8.75
CA ILE A 408 -14.68 16.85 -8.84
C ILE A 408 -14.13 17.00 -10.27
N THR A 409 -13.80 18.22 -10.66
CA THR A 409 -13.18 18.48 -11.97
C THR A 409 -11.73 17.98 -12.01
N PRO A 410 -11.16 17.66 -13.19
CA PRO A 410 -9.77 17.21 -13.29
C PRO A 410 -8.74 18.18 -12.69
N GLN A 411 -8.98 19.48 -12.79
CA GLN A 411 -8.14 20.51 -12.16
C GLN A 411 -8.22 20.44 -10.63
N GLN A 412 -9.41 20.25 -10.04
CA GLN A 412 -9.58 20.07 -8.60
C GLN A 412 -8.96 18.75 -8.13
N LEU A 413 -9.06 17.67 -8.92
CA LEU A 413 -8.39 16.40 -8.62
C LEU A 413 -6.88 16.58 -8.57
N LEU A 414 -6.28 17.27 -9.54
CA LEU A 414 -4.84 17.58 -9.54
C LEU A 414 -4.44 18.49 -8.39
N ASN A 415 -5.26 19.50 -8.08
CA ASN A 415 -5.07 20.36 -6.91
C ASN A 415 -5.08 19.54 -5.61
N TRP A 416 -6.02 18.62 -5.48
CA TRP A 416 -6.11 17.71 -4.36
C TRP A 416 -4.92 16.74 -4.31
N LEU A 417 -4.47 16.18 -5.44
CA LEU A 417 -3.30 15.31 -5.47
C LEU A 417 -2.04 16.04 -4.97
N LEU A 418 -1.85 17.30 -5.39
CA LEU A 418 -0.66 18.08 -5.06
C LEU A 418 -0.72 18.79 -3.69
N TYR A 419 -1.88 19.22 -3.24
CA TYR A 419 -2.04 20.02 -2.02
C TYR A 419 -2.90 19.36 -0.94
N ARG A 420 -3.56 18.24 -1.24
CA ARG A 420 -4.56 17.59 -0.38
C ARG A 420 -5.67 18.53 0.05
N HIS A 421 -6.01 19.48 -0.82
CA HIS A 421 -6.98 20.52 -0.56
C HIS A 421 -7.90 20.74 -1.76
N ILE A 422 -9.18 21.00 -1.49
CA ILE A 422 -10.17 21.32 -2.51
C ILE A 422 -10.89 22.60 -2.08
N ASN A 423 -10.70 23.66 -2.86
CA ASN A 423 -11.38 24.93 -2.63
C ASN A 423 -12.90 24.72 -2.71
N ASN A 424 -13.63 25.32 -1.77
CA ASN A 424 -15.10 25.35 -1.73
C ASN A 424 -15.78 23.98 -1.51
N PHE A 425 -15.05 22.94 -1.12
CA PHE A 425 -15.65 21.64 -0.79
C PHE A 425 -15.52 21.35 0.71
N ARG A 426 -16.63 21.45 1.45
CA ARG A 426 -16.68 20.99 2.84
C ARG A 426 -16.93 19.48 2.84
N PRO A 427 -16.09 18.67 3.52
CA PRO A 427 -16.36 17.25 3.70
C PRO A 427 -17.73 17.07 4.36
N ASP A 428 -18.46 16.05 3.93
CA ASP A 428 -19.72 15.68 4.59
C ASP A 428 -19.40 14.86 5.85
N GLY A 429 -20.38 14.60 6.71
CA GLY A 429 -20.17 13.75 7.86
C GLY A 429 -21.30 13.77 8.85
N ASN A 430 -21.18 12.90 9.86
CA ASN A 430 -22.08 12.90 11.00
C ASN A 430 -21.97 14.26 11.69
N ARG A 431 -23.12 14.90 11.86
CA ARG A 431 -23.26 16.17 12.55
C ARG A 431 -23.94 15.92 13.87
N VAL A 432 -23.49 16.63 14.89
CA VAL A 432 -24.12 16.69 16.20
C VAL A 432 -24.45 18.13 16.52
N ILE A 433 -25.46 18.34 17.36
CA ILE A 433 -25.79 19.65 17.89
C ILE A 433 -25.46 19.62 19.37
N LEU A 434 -24.63 20.56 19.80
CA LEU A 434 -24.42 20.86 21.20
C LEU A 434 -25.47 21.89 21.62
N TRP A 435 -26.34 21.49 22.53
CA TRP A 435 -27.36 22.31 23.11
C TRP A 435 -26.93 22.78 24.50
N LEU A 436 -26.95 24.08 24.72
CA LEU A 436 -26.60 24.70 26.00
C LEU A 436 -27.83 25.36 26.62
N SER A 437 -28.05 25.11 27.91
CA SER A 437 -29.10 25.79 28.68
C SER A 437 -28.73 27.28 28.86
N PRO A 438 -29.65 28.25 28.79
CA PRO A 438 -29.35 29.67 28.95
C PRO A 438 -29.11 30.14 30.39
N GLU A 439 -29.30 29.25 31.38
CA GLU A 439 -29.16 29.55 32.82
C GLU A 439 -27.78 30.06 33.24
#